data_AF-A0A350Q8L9-F1
#
_entry.id   AF-A0A350Q8L9-F1
#
_cell.length_a   1.000
_cell.length_b   1.000
_cell.length_c   1.000
_cell.angle_alpha   90.00
_cell.angle_beta   90.00
_cell.angle_gamma   90.00
#
_symmetry.space_group_name_H-M   'P 1'
#
loop_
_entity.id
_entity.type
_entity.pdbx_description
1 polymer ?
#
loop_
_entity_poly.entity_id
_entity_poly.type
_entity_poly.pdbx_seq_one_letter_code
_entity_poly.pdbx_strand_id
1 'polypeptide(L)'
;MPSILGTKRLGRLDVQGFDSIDEEHLAEVGSWLRLAFALCATLAIVATALASTPLLLTLAAIAFLAAVLPVHPFDLIYNYGIRHLTGTRRLPKRGPPSRFACGVGALWLIVTVGVFDSPYPVVGYVLGFTLAAAAVLVSTMDICISSMIFRAIFGSPVPRPADTLDDKVAEPPLTRRDHDHMYRP
;
A
#
# COMPACT_ATOMS: atom_id res chain seq x y z
N MET A 1 4.00 -1.42 -24.00
CA MET A 1 5.32 -1.88 -23.50
C MET A 1 5.08 -2.85 -22.35
N PRO A 2 5.84 -3.95 -22.21
CA PRO A 2 5.65 -4.86 -21.08
C PRO A 2 5.98 -4.16 -19.77
N SER A 3 5.11 -4.30 -18.77
CA SER A 3 5.29 -3.74 -17.43
C SER A 3 6.57 -4.27 -16.78
N ILE A 4 7.42 -3.37 -16.29
CA ILE A 4 8.69 -3.65 -15.60
C ILE A 4 8.42 -4.34 -14.27
N LEU A 5 7.38 -3.93 -13.55
CA LEU A 5 6.98 -4.49 -12.25
C LEU A 5 6.05 -5.68 -12.35
N GLY A 6 5.51 -5.95 -13.54
CA GLY A 6 4.37 -6.82 -13.75
C GLY A 6 3.05 -6.14 -13.38
N THR A 7 2.05 -6.30 -14.24
CA THR A 7 0.73 -5.64 -14.15
C THR A 7 0.05 -5.82 -12.79
N LYS A 8 0.15 -7.04 -12.22
CA LYS A 8 -0.43 -7.34 -10.89
C LYS A 8 0.20 -6.50 -9.78
N ARG A 9 1.52 -6.33 -9.78
CA ARG A 9 2.22 -5.56 -8.74
C ARG A 9 1.96 -4.08 -8.91
N LEU A 10 2.03 -3.60 -10.16
CA LEU A 10 1.75 -2.20 -10.50
C LEU A 10 0.35 -1.80 -10.04
N GLY A 11 -0.67 -2.59 -10.39
CA GLY A 11 -2.06 -2.34 -9.96
C GLY A 11 -2.25 -2.32 -8.44
N ARG A 12 -1.48 -3.11 -7.68
CA ARG A 12 -1.51 -3.09 -6.20
C ARG A 12 -0.89 -1.82 -5.61
N LEU A 13 0.17 -1.29 -6.22
CA LEU A 13 0.77 -0.02 -5.84
C LEU A 13 -0.16 1.15 -6.22
N ASP A 14 -0.79 1.06 -7.38
CA ASP A 14 -1.81 2.01 -7.81
C ASP A 14 -2.94 2.06 -6.80
N VAL A 15 -3.43 0.90 -6.33
CA VAL A 15 -4.44 0.82 -5.28
C VAL A 15 -4.05 1.60 -4.00
N GLN A 16 -2.77 1.69 -3.68
CA GLN A 16 -2.25 2.41 -2.51
C GLN A 16 -2.04 3.92 -2.73
N GLY A 17 -2.31 4.42 -3.93
CA GLY A 17 -2.20 5.83 -4.30
C GLY A 17 -0.86 6.21 -4.93
N PHE A 18 -0.22 5.27 -5.64
CA PHE A 18 0.99 5.52 -6.44
C PHE A 18 0.71 5.57 -7.95
N ASP A 19 -0.55 5.75 -8.34
CA ASP A 19 -1.06 5.78 -9.72
C ASP A 19 -0.53 6.95 -10.58
N SER A 20 -0.08 8.03 -9.94
CA SER A 20 0.58 9.17 -10.62
C SER A 20 2.11 9.05 -10.71
N ILE A 21 2.69 7.99 -10.15
CA ILE A 21 4.15 7.80 -10.14
C ILE A 21 4.55 6.91 -11.31
N ASP A 22 5.59 7.33 -12.02
CA ASP A 22 6.15 6.58 -13.14
C ASP A 22 6.59 5.16 -12.73
N GLU A 23 6.37 4.18 -13.62
CA GLU A 23 6.66 2.78 -13.33
C GLU A 23 8.17 2.53 -13.15
N GLU A 24 9.05 3.22 -13.87
CA GLU A 24 10.50 3.08 -13.71
C GLU A 24 10.92 3.56 -12.32
N HIS A 25 10.33 4.66 -11.85
CA HIS A 25 10.57 5.15 -10.49
C HIS A 25 10.06 4.12 -9.46
N LEU A 26 8.86 3.57 -9.63
CA LEU A 26 8.34 2.51 -8.75
C LEU A 26 9.15 1.22 -8.83
N ALA A 27 9.75 0.90 -9.97
CA ALA A 27 10.61 -0.26 -10.15
C ALA A 27 11.90 -0.13 -9.35
N GLU A 28 12.49 1.06 -9.38
CA GLU A 28 13.71 1.39 -8.65
C GLU A 28 13.49 1.38 -7.12
N VAL A 29 12.40 2.00 -6.65
CA VAL A 29 12.19 2.21 -5.19
C VAL A 29 11.16 1.29 -4.55
N GLY A 30 10.51 0.43 -5.32
CA GLY A 30 9.33 -0.30 -4.88
C GLY A 30 9.59 -1.27 -3.73
N SER A 31 10.78 -1.87 -3.64
CA SER A 31 11.19 -2.70 -2.49
C SER A 31 11.36 -1.87 -1.22
N TRP A 32 11.83 -0.63 -1.35
CA TRP A 32 12.02 0.30 -0.24
C TRP A 32 10.69 0.84 0.30
N LEU A 33 9.64 0.91 -0.52
CA LEU A 33 8.27 1.19 -0.03
C LEU A 33 7.77 0.13 0.96
N ARG A 34 8.15 -1.14 0.74
CA ARG A 34 7.80 -2.25 1.63
C ARG A 34 8.55 -2.20 2.96
N LEU A 35 9.75 -1.62 3.00
CA LEU A 35 10.56 -1.54 4.22
C LEU A 35 9.81 -0.86 5.36
N ALA A 36 9.12 0.25 5.09
CA ALA A 36 8.35 0.94 6.12
C ALA A 36 7.24 0.06 6.71
N PHE A 37 6.50 -0.67 5.86
CA PHE A 37 5.48 -1.61 6.32
C PHE A 37 6.07 -2.83 7.03
N ALA A 38 7.25 -3.30 6.61
CA ALA A 38 7.97 -4.37 7.30
C ALA A 38 8.40 -3.93 8.70
N LEU A 39 8.92 -2.71 8.87
CA LEU A 39 9.26 -2.15 10.18
C LEU A 39 8.02 -1.99 11.07
N CYS A 40 6.91 -1.50 10.53
CA CYS A 40 5.63 -1.46 11.25
C CYS A 40 5.17 -2.86 11.68
N ALA A 41 5.26 -3.86 10.80
CA ALA A 41 4.89 -5.24 11.10
C ALA A 41 5.76 -5.81 12.22
N THR A 42 7.08 -5.67 12.12
CA THR A 42 8.03 -6.13 13.14
C THR A 42 7.73 -5.49 14.50
N LEU A 43 7.53 -4.16 14.54
CA LEU A 43 7.18 -3.48 15.78
C LEU A 43 5.82 -3.91 16.32
N ALA A 44 4.80 -4.09 15.46
CA ALA A 44 3.49 -4.57 15.88
C ALA A 44 3.57 -5.97 16.50
N ILE A 45 4.33 -6.88 15.88
CA ILE A 45 4.55 -8.25 16.37
C ILE A 45 5.24 -8.21 17.73
N VAL A 46 6.36 -7.48 17.84
CA VAL A 46 7.13 -7.40 19.10
C VAL A 46 6.31 -6.73 20.20
N ALA A 47 5.66 -5.60 19.90
CA ALA A 47 4.84 -4.88 20.85
C ALA A 47 3.65 -5.71 21.34
N THR A 48 2.98 -6.42 20.43
CA THR A 48 1.86 -7.30 20.78
C THR A 48 2.32 -8.51 21.57
N ALA A 49 3.39 -9.20 21.15
CA ALA A 49 3.93 -10.37 21.84
C ALA A 49 4.34 -10.04 23.29
N LEU A 50 4.91 -8.86 23.50
CA LEU A 50 5.29 -8.35 24.81
C LEU A 50 4.14 -7.70 25.58
N ALA A 51 2.93 -7.62 25.01
CA ALA A 51 1.81 -6.82 25.52
C ALA A 51 2.24 -5.41 25.98
N SER A 52 3.14 -4.79 25.21
CA SER A 52 3.82 -3.56 25.59
C SER A 52 3.03 -2.34 25.15
N THR A 53 2.21 -1.79 26.05
CA THR A 53 1.50 -0.52 25.89
C THR A 53 2.39 0.62 25.34
N PRO A 54 3.60 0.90 25.88
CA PRO A 54 4.42 1.99 25.35
C PRO A 54 4.87 1.75 23.90
N LEU A 55 5.19 0.51 23.51
CA LEU A 55 5.54 0.20 22.13
C LEU A 55 4.34 0.31 21.18
N LEU A 56 3.17 -0.19 21.60
CA LEU A 56 1.93 -0.08 20.82
C LEU A 56 1.51 1.39 20.63
N LEU A 57 1.58 2.21 21.67
CA LEU A 57 1.30 3.65 21.58
C LEU A 57 2.32 4.39 20.72
N THR A 58 3.61 4.03 20.80
CA THR A 58 4.65 4.58 19.92
C THR A 58 4.34 4.26 18.46
N LEU A 59 3.97 3.01 18.17
CA LEU A 59 3.59 2.60 16.82
C LEU A 59 2.30 3.30 16.36
N ALA A 60 1.33 3.50 17.25
CA ALA A 60 0.11 4.24 16.96
C ALA A 60 0.41 5.70 16.60
N ALA A 61 1.32 6.35 17.32
CA ALA A 61 1.77 7.72 17.01
C ALA A 61 2.47 7.79 15.64
N ILE A 62 3.33 6.82 15.32
CA ILE A 62 3.98 6.73 14.00
C ILE A 62 2.94 6.56 12.90
N ALA A 63 1.98 5.66 13.07
CA ALA A 63 0.91 5.42 12.11
C ALA A 63 0.00 6.65 11.95
N PHE A 64 -0.31 7.35 13.03
CA PHE A 64 -1.07 8.59 13.01
C PHE A 64 -0.33 9.69 12.23
N LEU A 65 0.97 9.88 12.50
CA LEU A 65 1.81 10.81 11.73
C LEU A 65 1.83 10.44 10.25
N ALA A 66 1.92 9.16 9.90
CA ALA A 66 1.86 8.71 8.51
C ALA A 66 0.49 8.88 7.85
N ALA A 67 -0.59 9.00 8.63
CA ALA A 67 -1.91 9.35 8.11
C ALA A 67 -2.00 10.85 7.78
N VAL A 68 -1.45 11.70 8.65
CA VAL A 68 -1.51 13.15 8.49
C VAL A 68 -0.47 13.66 7.48
N LEU A 69 0.73 13.09 7.47
CA LEU A 69 1.83 13.55 6.62
C LEU A 69 1.91 12.76 5.31
N PRO A 70 2.38 13.38 4.21
CA PRO A 70 2.59 12.70 2.93
C PRO A 70 3.85 11.81 2.89
N VAL A 71 4.54 11.66 4.03
CA VAL A 71 5.76 10.86 4.19
C VAL A 71 5.62 10.06 5.47
N HIS A 72 5.84 8.74 5.41
CA HIS A 72 5.82 7.92 6.61
C HIS A 72 7.12 8.14 7.40
N PRO A 73 7.08 8.18 8.75
CA PRO A 73 8.30 8.42 9.54
C PRO A 73 9.46 7.47 9.19
N PHE A 74 9.17 6.19 8.95
CA PHE A 74 10.18 5.22 8.50
C PHE A 74 10.72 5.46 7.07
N ASP A 75 10.00 6.16 6.20
CA ASP A 75 10.51 6.53 4.87
C ASP A 75 11.70 7.52 5.00
N LEU A 76 11.81 8.23 6.14
CA LEU A 76 12.94 9.13 6.42
C LEU A 76 14.26 8.36 6.59
N ILE A 77 14.23 7.15 7.15
CA ILE A 77 15.40 6.27 7.30
C ILE A 77 15.99 5.95 5.91
N TYR A 78 15.12 5.65 4.96
CA TYR A 78 15.55 5.42 3.59
C TYR A 78 16.04 6.72 2.94
N ASN A 79 15.22 7.79 2.99
CA ASN A 79 15.48 9.02 2.25
C ASN A 79 16.74 9.77 2.69
N TYR A 80 17.10 9.69 3.98
CA TYR A 80 18.29 10.36 4.54
C TYR A 80 19.46 9.41 4.82
N GLY A 81 19.28 8.10 4.66
CA GLY A 81 20.33 7.11 4.89
C GLY A 81 20.56 6.21 3.67
N ILE A 82 19.71 5.20 3.52
CA ILE A 82 19.87 4.11 2.55
C ILE A 82 20.00 4.61 1.12
N ARG A 83 19.24 5.65 0.75
CA ARG A 83 19.27 6.23 -0.58
C ARG A 83 20.66 6.75 -0.96
N HIS A 84 21.37 7.38 -0.03
CA HIS A 84 22.71 7.91 -0.29
C HIS A 84 23.76 6.81 -0.45
N LEU A 85 23.52 5.63 0.13
CA LEU A 85 24.38 4.45 -0.02
C LEU A 85 24.08 3.67 -1.30
N THR A 86 22.83 3.68 -1.77
CA THR A 86 22.37 2.91 -2.93
C THR A 86 22.30 3.72 -4.22
N GLY A 87 22.49 5.05 -4.14
CA GLY A 87 22.43 5.94 -5.31
C GLY A 87 21.03 6.08 -5.93
N THR A 88 20.00 5.68 -5.21
CA THR A 88 18.63 5.58 -5.74
C THR A 88 17.86 6.91 -5.66
N ARG A 89 16.73 7.00 -6.37
CA ARG A 89 15.78 8.12 -6.29
C ARG A 89 15.12 8.21 -4.90
N ARG A 90 14.52 9.37 -4.61
CA ARG A 90 13.73 9.57 -3.38
C ARG A 90 12.45 8.73 -3.42
N LEU A 91 12.00 8.23 -2.26
CA LEU A 91 10.68 7.60 -2.18
C LEU A 91 9.59 8.60 -2.58
N PRO A 92 8.59 8.16 -3.38
CA PRO A 92 7.45 9.00 -3.71
C PRO A 92 6.63 9.31 -2.46
N LYS A 93 5.92 10.44 -2.49
CA LYS A 93 4.98 10.80 -1.43
C LYS A 93 3.80 9.81 -1.44
N ARG A 94 3.28 9.52 -0.25
CA ARG A 94 2.13 8.62 -0.08
C ARG A 94 0.83 9.32 -0.43
N GLY A 95 0.06 8.71 -1.33
CA GLY A 95 -1.27 9.21 -1.72
C GLY A 95 -2.33 9.03 -0.63
N PRO A 96 -3.55 9.57 -0.82
CA PRO A 96 -4.64 9.46 0.14
C PRO A 96 -4.98 8.03 0.60
N PRO A 97 -5.01 6.98 -0.26
CA PRO A 97 -5.37 5.62 0.17
C PRO A 97 -4.39 5.04 1.20
N SER A 98 -3.09 5.16 0.97
CA SER A 98 -2.06 4.68 1.91
C SER A 98 -2.06 5.46 3.21
N ARG A 99 -2.33 6.76 3.17
CA ARG A 99 -2.50 7.60 4.38
C ARG A 99 -3.74 7.19 5.19
N PHE A 100 -4.87 6.92 4.52
CA PHE A 100 -6.06 6.37 5.16
C PHE A 100 -5.77 5.02 5.84
N ALA A 101 -5.02 4.14 5.17
CA ALA A 101 -4.61 2.86 5.75
C ALA A 101 -3.80 3.03 7.05
N CYS A 102 -2.88 3.99 7.09
CA CYS A 102 -2.14 4.33 8.30
C CYS A 102 -3.06 4.86 9.41
N GLY A 103 -4.08 5.67 9.07
CA GLY A 103 -5.06 6.17 10.03
C GLY A 103 -5.91 5.05 10.65
N VAL A 104 -6.38 4.10 9.83
CA VAL A 104 -7.08 2.90 10.31
C VAL A 104 -6.16 2.08 11.23
N GLY A 105 -4.88 1.91 10.86
CA GLY A 105 -3.90 1.22 11.69
C GLY A 105 -3.66 1.91 13.03
N ALA A 106 -3.57 3.24 13.05
CA ALA A 106 -3.41 4.02 14.28
C ALA A 106 -4.60 3.84 15.23
N LEU A 107 -5.83 3.94 14.71
CA LEU A 107 -7.04 3.72 15.49
C LEU A 107 -7.10 2.29 16.04
N TRP A 108 -6.77 1.29 15.21
CA TRP A 108 -6.74 -0.11 15.62
C TRP A 108 -5.75 -0.34 16.76
N LEU A 109 -4.55 0.23 16.70
CA LEU A 109 -3.55 0.11 17.77
C LEU A 109 -4.03 0.73 19.09
N ILE A 110 -4.71 1.87 19.05
CA ILE A 110 -5.29 2.50 20.25
C ILE A 110 -6.36 1.58 20.87
N VAL A 111 -7.22 0.98 20.05
CA VAL A 111 -8.21 0.00 20.52
C VAL A 111 -7.50 -1.21 21.14
N THR A 112 -6.46 -1.75 20.49
CA THR A 112 -5.68 -2.86 21.04
C THR A 112 -5.07 -2.52 22.40
N VAL A 113 -4.53 -1.31 22.58
CA VAL A 113 -4.03 -0.84 23.88
C VAL A 113 -5.14 -0.83 24.94
N GLY A 114 -6.29 -0.23 24.63
CA GLY A 114 -7.42 -0.19 25.56
C GLY A 114 -7.94 -1.58 25.95
N VAL A 115 -7.81 -2.57 25.06
CA VAL A 115 -8.16 -3.96 25.37
C VAL A 115 -7.09 -4.63 26.26
N PHE A 116 -5.81 -4.34 26.08
CA PHE A 116 -4.77 -4.84 27.00
C PHE A 116 -4.89 -4.26 28.41
N ASP A 117 -5.43 -3.05 28.56
CA ASP A 117 -5.76 -2.45 29.85
C ASP A 117 -7.05 -3.02 30.49
N SER A 118 -7.75 -3.91 29.77
CA SER A 118 -8.99 -4.56 30.21
C SER A 118 -8.72 -6.01 30.69
N PRO A 119 -9.68 -6.69 31.35
CA PRO A 119 -9.50 -8.07 31.79
C PRO A 119 -9.48 -9.10 30.64
N TYR A 120 -9.45 -8.67 29.37
CA TYR A 120 -9.52 -9.52 28.17
C TYR A 120 -8.20 -9.53 27.36
N PRO A 121 -7.06 -9.96 27.92
CA PRO A 121 -5.77 -9.90 27.24
C PRO A 121 -5.74 -10.73 25.95
N VAL A 122 -6.49 -11.84 25.89
CA VAL A 122 -6.63 -12.67 24.69
C VAL A 122 -7.16 -11.86 23.50
N VAL A 123 -8.13 -10.97 23.73
CA VAL A 123 -8.69 -10.12 22.67
C VAL A 123 -7.63 -9.12 22.19
N GLY A 124 -6.81 -8.59 23.11
CA GLY A 124 -5.67 -7.72 22.77
C GLY A 124 -4.67 -8.42 21.86
N TYR A 125 -4.29 -9.66 22.19
CA TYR A 125 -3.42 -10.47 21.33
C TYR A 125 -4.03 -10.74 19.96
N VAL A 126 -5.31 -11.14 19.91
CA VAL A 126 -6.01 -11.39 18.64
C VAL A 126 -6.02 -10.12 17.78
N LEU A 127 -6.39 -8.97 18.34
CA LEU A 127 -6.41 -7.71 17.61
C LEU A 127 -5.03 -7.28 17.14
N GLY A 128 -4.02 -7.35 18.01
CA GLY A 128 -2.65 -6.96 17.69
C GLY A 128 -2.02 -7.85 16.61
N PHE A 129 -2.14 -9.17 16.73
CA PHE A 129 -1.60 -10.09 15.72
C PHE A 129 -2.40 -10.06 14.42
N THR A 130 -3.70 -9.79 14.45
CA THR A 130 -4.49 -9.57 13.22
C THR A 130 -3.99 -8.35 12.46
N LEU A 131 -3.76 -7.24 13.16
CA LEU A 131 -3.19 -6.04 12.55
C LEU A 131 -1.77 -6.29 12.03
N ALA A 132 -0.94 -7.01 12.79
CA ALA A 132 0.40 -7.39 12.37
C ALA A 132 0.39 -8.25 11.09
N ALA A 133 -0.53 -9.21 10.98
CA ALA A 133 -0.70 -10.02 9.78
C ALA A 133 -1.08 -9.17 8.56
N ALA A 134 -1.97 -8.18 8.74
CA ALA A 134 -2.29 -7.23 7.68
C ALA A 134 -1.06 -6.38 7.27
N ALA A 135 -0.23 -5.96 8.22
CA ALA A 135 1.01 -5.25 7.93
C ALA A 135 2.04 -6.14 7.19
N VAL A 136 2.16 -7.41 7.55
CA VAL A 136 2.98 -8.42 6.82
C VAL A 136 2.47 -8.61 5.40
N LEU A 137 1.15 -8.66 5.21
CA LEU A 137 0.55 -8.82 3.89
C LEU A 137 0.90 -7.64 2.96
N VAL A 138 0.83 -6.41 3.47
CA VAL A 138 1.25 -5.21 2.73
C VAL A 138 2.75 -5.24 2.43
N SER A 139 3.58 -5.57 3.43
CA SER A 139 5.05 -5.53 3.27
C SER A 139 5.60 -6.62 2.36
N THR A 140 4.90 -7.74 2.20
CA THR A 140 5.35 -8.86 1.35
C THR A 140 4.70 -8.86 -0.03
N MET A 141 3.41 -8.53 -0.11
CA MET A 141 2.61 -8.70 -1.32
C MET A 141 2.09 -7.39 -1.93
N ASP A 142 2.35 -6.24 -1.30
CA ASP A 142 1.73 -4.95 -1.65
C ASP A 142 0.19 -4.97 -1.58
N ILE A 143 -0.41 -5.93 -0.86
CA ILE A 143 -1.87 -6.01 -0.71
C ILE A 143 -2.28 -5.24 0.54
N CYS A 144 -2.90 -4.06 0.35
CA CYS A 144 -3.39 -3.21 1.43
C CYS A 144 -4.92 -3.20 1.48
N ILE A 145 -5.49 -3.95 2.43
CA ILE A 145 -6.95 -4.08 2.62
C ILE A 145 -7.61 -2.72 2.82
N SER A 146 -7.07 -1.87 3.69
CA SER A 146 -7.63 -0.54 3.94
C SER A 146 -7.58 0.37 2.71
N SER A 147 -6.57 0.25 1.84
CA SER A 147 -6.51 1.01 0.58
C SER A 147 -7.52 0.48 -0.44
N MET A 148 -7.75 -0.84 -0.48
CA MET A 148 -8.81 -1.43 -1.31
C MET A 148 -10.19 -0.95 -0.86
N ILE A 149 -10.45 -0.92 0.45
CA ILE A 149 -11.69 -0.36 1.03
C ILE A 149 -11.83 1.12 0.66
N PHE A 150 -10.76 1.91 0.81
CA PHE A 150 -10.76 3.32 0.42
C PHE A 150 -11.16 3.48 -1.05
N ARG A 151 -10.61 2.69 -1.97
CA ARG A 151 -10.94 2.78 -3.39
C ARG A 151 -12.32 2.25 -3.74
N ALA A 152 -12.83 1.27 -3.01
CA ALA A 152 -14.22 0.84 -3.13
C ALA A 152 -15.21 1.97 -2.77
N ILE A 153 -14.83 2.87 -1.86
CA ILE A 153 -15.67 3.99 -1.41
C ILE A 153 -15.46 5.25 -2.26
N PHE A 154 -14.21 5.59 -2.60
CA PHE A 154 -13.84 6.89 -3.19
C PHE A 154 -13.42 6.82 -4.67
N GLY A 155 -13.29 5.62 -5.25
CA GLY A 155 -13.02 5.42 -6.68
C GLY A 155 -11.72 4.69 -7.02
N SER A 156 -11.69 4.20 -8.27
CA SER A 156 -10.58 3.43 -8.86
C SER A 156 -9.32 4.26 -9.10
N PRO A 157 -8.15 3.62 -9.30
CA PRO A 157 -6.91 4.31 -9.67
C PRO A 157 -7.07 5.13 -10.94
N VAL A 158 -6.33 6.23 -11.01
CA VAL A 158 -6.22 7.00 -12.24
C VAL A 158 -5.56 6.08 -13.28
N PRO A 159 -6.19 5.84 -14.45
CA PRO A 159 -5.58 5.02 -15.49
C PRO A 159 -4.23 5.59 -15.91
N ARG A 160 -3.23 4.72 -16.10
CA ARG A 160 -1.91 5.17 -16.54
C ARG A 160 -1.98 5.50 -18.04
N PRO A 161 -1.15 6.43 -18.55
CA PRO A 161 -1.14 6.76 -19.97
C PRO A 161 -0.92 5.55 -20.89
N ALA A 162 -0.12 4.57 -20.45
CA ALA A 162 0.08 3.31 -21.16
C ALA A 162 -1.21 2.50 -21.31
N ASP A 163 -2.06 2.45 -20.28
CA ASP A 163 -3.35 1.75 -20.32
C ASP A 163 -4.28 2.38 -21.36
N THR A 164 -4.27 3.72 -21.45
CA THR A 164 -5.12 4.45 -22.42
C THR A 164 -4.68 4.30 -23.87
N LEU A 165 -3.40 3.98 -24.11
CA LEU A 165 -2.89 3.70 -25.46
C LEU A 165 -3.35 2.31 -25.90
N ASP A 166 -3.31 1.31 -25.01
CA ASP A 166 -3.82 -0.03 -25.31
C ASP A 166 -5.35 0.00 -25.55
N ASP A 167 -6.12 0.77 -24.77
CA ASP A 167 -7.57 0.96 -25.00
C ASP A 167 -7.89 1.65 -26.34
N LYS A 168 -7.02 2.54 -26.82
CA LYS A 168 -7.19 3.21 -28.12
C LYS A 168 -6.73 2.35 -29.30
N VAL A 169 -5.81 1.42 -29.06
CA VAL A 169 -5.28 0.48 -30.07
C VAL A 169 -6.15 -0.79 -30.15
N ALA A 170 -6.96 -1.07 -29.12
CA ALA A 170 -7.99 -2.10 -29.19
C ALA A 170 -8.92 -1.82 -30.39
N GLU A 171 -8.82 -2.67 -31.42
CA GLU A 171 -9.68 -2.60 -32.59
C GLU A 171 -11.15 -2.55 -32.13
N PRO A 172 -11.96 -1.62 -32.67
CA PRO A 172 -13.38 -1.61 -32.37
C PRO A 172 -13.96 -2.98 -32.71
N PRO A 173 -14.90 -3.51 -31.91
CA PRO A 173 -15.49 -4.81 -32.19
C PRO A 173 -16.02 -4.83 -33.61
N LEU A 174 -15.58 -5.82 -34.41
CA LEU A 174 -16.00 -6.02 -35.79
C LEU A 174 -17.52 -5.89 -35.85
N THR A 175 -18.00 -4.91 -36.63
CA THR A 175 -19.43 -4.75 -36.77
C THR A 175 -19.98 -5.94 -37.57
N ARG A 176 -21.26 -6.28 -37.39
CA ARG A 176 -21.92 -7.33 -38.18
C ARG A 176 -21.71 -7.13 -39.69
N ARG A 177 -21.61 -5.87 -40.12
CA ARG A 177 -21.36 -5.46 -41.50
C ARG A 177 -19.94 -5.82 -41.98
N ASP A 178 -18.95 -5.73 -41.10
CA ASP A 178 -17.56 -6.11 -41.39
C ASP A 178 -17.44 -7.64 -41.53
N HIS A 179 -18.19 -8.40 -40.71
CA HIS A 179 -18.30 -9.85 -40.85
C HIS A 179 -18.92 -10.27 -42.19
N ASP A 180 -19.97 -9.57 -42.64
CA ASP A 180 -20.67 -9.87 -43.90
C ASP A 180 -19.80 -9.54 -45.14
N HIS A 181 -18.90 -8.56 -45.03
CA HIS A 181 -17.95 -8.21 -46.10
C HIS A 181 -16.76 -9.17 -46.20
N MET A 182 -16.38 -9.84 -45.10
CA MET A 182 -15.24 -10.76 -45.08
C MET A 182 -15.53 -12.12 -45.74
N TYR A 183 -16.81 -12.50 -45.85
CA TYR A 183 -17.28 -13.78 -46.40
C TYR A 183 -17.98 -13.66 -47.76
N ARG A 184 -17.94 -12.49 -48.41
CA ARG A 184 -18.42 -12.37 -49.81
C ARG A 184 -17.30 -12.77 -50.78
N PRO A 185 -17.52 -13.79 -51.64
CA PRO A 185 -16.59 -14.16 -52.70
C PRO A 185 -16.47 -13.09 -53.79
#